data_AF-A0A6M4MCV4-F1
#
_entry.id   AF-A0A6M4MCV4-F1
#
_cell.length_a   1.000
_cell.length_b   1.000
_cell.length_c   1.000
_cell.angle_alpha   90.00
_cell.angle_beta   90.00
_cell.angle_gamma   90.00
#
_symmetry.space_group_name_H-M   'P 1'
#
loop_
_entity.id
_entity.type
_entity.pdbx_description
1 polymer ?
#
loop_
_entity_poly.entity_id
_entity_poly.type
_entity_poly.pdbx_seq_one_letter_code
_entity_poly.pdbx_strand_id
1 'polypeptide(L)'
;MTTTHNPPAVVMKAFTWAYQELGLTANEAAVMLGISEVAMHETALVGFEVETPESELQLAFIRLYHLLYALLDGDTDLMVDWFTRTNPHLNVIPKTVCHNLPGIEYVNDYLESIQGNKEITEVSYITAHPPEVETELVSR
;
A
#
# COMPACT_ATOMS: atom_id res chain seq x y z
N MET A 1 -16.95 25.88 5.60
CA MET A 1 -16.65 24.62 4.90
C MET A 1 -16.76 23.54 5.95
N THR A 2 -17.73 22.63 5.88
CA THR A 2 -17.84 21.52 6.83
C THR A 2 -16.80 20.48 6.43
N THR A 3 -15.71 20.39 7.18
CA THR A 3 -14.72 19.32 7.02
C THR A 3 -15.42 18.02 7.40
N THR A 4 -15.76 17.19 6.41
CA THR A 4 -16.35 15.87 6.65
C THR A 4 -15.24 14.98 7.17
N HIS A 5 -15.16 14.82 8.49
CA HIS A 5 -14.20 13.92 9.11
C HIS A 5 -14.73 12.48 9.05
N ASN A 6 -13.91 11.56 8.53
CA ASN A 6 -14.21 10.13 8.62
C ASN A 6 -14.10 9.69 10.08
N PRO A 7 -15.03 8.85 10.60
CA PRO A 7 -14.92 8.36 11.97
C PRO A 7 -13.60 7.61 12.19
N PRO A 8 -12.83 7.90 13.26
CA PRO A 8 -11.56 7.25 13.58
C PRO A 8 -11.55 5.72 13.46
N ALA A 9 -12.58 5.05 14.00
CA ALA A 9 -12.71 3.60 13.94
C ALA A 9 -12.86 3.07 12.51
N VAL A 10 -13.49 3.85 11.61
CA VAL A 10 -13.64 3.49 10.19
C VAL A 10 -12.30 3.60 9.48
N VAL A 11 -11.53 4.66 9.74
CA VAL A 11 -10.17 4.84 9.19
C VAL A 11 -9.26 3.71 9.66
N MET A 12 -9.26 3.40 10.95
CA MET A 12 -8.44 2.31 11.51
C MET A 12 -8.79 0.95 10.91
N LYS A 13 -10.08 0.65 10.73
CA LYS A 13 -10.51 -0.58 10.08
C LYS A 13 -10.07 -0.65 8.62
N ALA A 14 -10.24 0.43 7.86
CA ALA A 14 -9.83 0.51 6.46
C ALA A 14 -8.30 0.37 6.30
N PHE A 15 -7.54 1.06 7.15
CA PHE A 15 -6.09 0.92 7.22
C PHE A 15 -5.68 -0.52 7.54
N THR A 16 -6.37 -1.15 8.50
CA THR A 16 -6.11 -2.55 8.87
C THR A 16 -6.29 -3.50 7.72
N TRP A 17 -7.37 -3.36 6.95
CA TRP A 17 -7.60 -4.19 5.77
C TRP A 17 -6.55 -3.94 4.69
N ALA A 18 -6.29 -2.66 4.39
CA ALA A 18 -5.34 -2.28 3.34
C ALA A 18 -3.93 -2.84 3.58
N TYR A 19 -3.40 -2.73 4.80
CA TYR A 19 -2.04 -3.24 5.07
C TYR A 19 -2.00 -4.77 5.05
N GLN A 20 -3.04 -5.45 5.56
CA GLN A 20 -3.09 -6.92 5.59
C GLN A 20 -3.15 -7.50 4.18
N GLU A 21 -3.96 -6.89 3.32
CA GLU A 21 -4.13 -7.32 1.93
C GLU A 21 -2.87 -7.08 1.09
N LEU A 22 -2.09 -6.03 1.40
CA LEU A 22 -0.77 -5.80 0.81
C LEU A 22 0.35 -6.65 1.45
N GLY A 23 0.01 -7.58 2.35
CA GLY A 23 0.98 -8.52 2.96
C GLY A 23 1.90 -7.89 4.02
N LEU A 24 1.46 -6.81 4.67
CA LEU A 24 2.13 -6.25 5.86
C LEU A 24 1.61 -6.92 7.13
N THR A 25 2.51 -7.09 8.09
CA THR A 25 2.19 -7.54 9.45
C THR A 25 1.69 -6.37 10.30
N ALA A 26 0.95 -6.69 11.38
CA ALA A 26 0.53 -5.68 12.35
C ALA A 26 1.71 -4.93 12.99
N ASN A 27 2.85 -5.60 13.17
CA ASN A 27 4.07 -4.98 13.66
C ASN A 27 4.67 -4.00 12.64
N GLU A 28 4.75 -4.36 11.36
CA GLU A 28 5.18 -3.42 10.30
C GLU A 28 4.27 -2.20 10.24
N ALA A 29 2.95 -2.38 10.38
CA ALA A 29 1.99 -1.28 10.45
C ALA A 29 2.15 -0.41 11.71
N ALA A 30 2.43 -1.01 12.88
CA ALA A 30 2.68 -0.25 14.12
C ALA A 30 3.97 0.59 14.01
N VAL A 31 5.05 0.00 13.47
CA VAL A 31 6.30 0.71 13.20
C VAL A 31 6.07 1.85 12.21
N MET A 32 5.28 1.63 11.17
CA MET A 32 4.91 2.66 10.19
C MET A 32 4.19 3.84 10.84
N LEU A 33 3.27 3.57 11.78
CA LEU A 33 2.57 4.61 12.55
C LEU A 33 3.43 5.26 13.65
N GLY A 34 4.64 4.75 13.91
CA GLY A 34 5.50 5.26 14.98
C GLY A 34 5.03 4.89 16.39
N ILE A 35 4.21 3.84 16.53
CA ILE A 35 3.62 3.40 17.81
C ILE A 35 4.11 2.00 18.20
N SER A 36 3.82 1.60 19.45
CA SER A 36 4.07 0.22 19.90
C SER A 36 2.98 -0.74 19.41
N GLU A 37 3.29 -2.03 19.32
CA GLU A 37 2.31 -3.08 19.01
C GLU A 37 1.15 -3.10 20.02
N VAL A 38 1.43 -2.79 21.30
CA VAL A 38 0.40 -2.64 22.33
C VAL A 38 -0.55 -1.48 22.01
N ALA A 39 -0.01 -0.31 21.67
CA ALA A 39 -0.82 0.85 21.28
C ALA A 39 -1.63 0.58 20.01
N MET A 40 -1.08 -0.18 19.05
CA MET A 40 -1.80 -0.62 17.86
C MET A 40 -3.02 -1.49 18.21
N HIS A 41 -2.87 -2.42 19.16
CA HIS A 41 -3.99 -3.25 19.64
C HIS A 41 -5.04 -2.45 20.41
N GLU A 42 -4.63 -1.54 21.30
CA GLU A 42 -5.54 -0.69 22.09
C GLU A 42 -6.36 0.24 21.20
N THR A 43 -5.74 0.76 20.13
CA THR A 43 -6.39 1.69 19.20
C THR A 43 -7.19 0.99 18.09
N ALA A 44 -7.08 -0.33 17.93
CA ALA A 44 -7.70 -1.07 16.82
C ALA A 44 -9.23 -0.89 16.69
N LEU A 45 -9.94 -0.68 17.80
CA LEU A 45 -11.40 -0.52 17.82
C LEU A 45 -11.88 0.94 17.80
N VAL A 46 -11.06 1.85 18.31
CA VAL A 46 -11.41 3.28 18.46
C VAL A 46 -10.82 4.13 17.35
N GLY A 47 -9.61 3.81 16.88
CA GLY A 47 -8.83 4.57 15.91
C GLY A 47 -8.08 5.75 16.53
N PHE A 48 -7.47 6.56 15.66
CA PHE A 48 -6.77 7.79 16.04
C PHE A 48 -7.66 9.00 15.82
N GLU A 49 -7.50 10.00 16.68
CA GLU A 49 -8.14 11.30 16.49
C GLU A 49 -7.76 11.90 15.13
N VAL A 50 -8.66 12.71 14.60
CA VAL A 50 -8.45 13.35 13.30
C VAL A 50 -7.37 14.43 13.42
N GLU A 51 -6.60 14.64 12.35
CA GLU A 51 -5.49 15.61 12.31
C GLU A 51 -4.32 15.25 13.24
N THR A 52 -4.22 13.98 13.66
CA THR A 52 -2.97 13.45 14.24
C THR A 52 -2.07 12.85 13.16
N PRO A 53 -0.74 12.79 13.38
CA PRO A 53 0.20 12.17 12.45
C PRO A 53 -0.18 10.74 12.05
N GLU A 54 -0.71 9.94 12.98
CA GLU A 54 -1.17 8.58 12.73
C GLU A 54 -2.37 8.59 11.78
N SER A 55 -3.35 9.47 12.01
CA SER A 55 -4.53 9.58 11.15
C SER A 55 -4.17 10.03 9.72
N GLU A 56 -3.23 10.95 9.58
CA GLU A 56 -2.72 11.42 8.27
C GLU A 56 -2.03 10.29 7.52
N LEU A 57 -1.17 9.53 8.21
CA LEU A 57 -0.47 8.38 7.64
C LEU A 57 -1.46 7.29 7.20
N GLN A 58 -2.45 6.97 8.03
CA GLN A 58 -3.49 5.99 7.70
C GLN A 58 -4.23 6.39 6.42
N LEU A 59 -4.63 7.65 6.31
CA LEU A 59 -5.33 8.14 5.13
C LEU A 59 -4.45 8.11 3.87
N ALA A 60 -3.17 8.50 3.99
CA ALA A 60 -2.21 8.41 2.89
C ALA A 60 -2.00 6.96 2.43
N PHE A 61 -1.94 6.00 3.34
CA PHE A 61 -1.79 4.59 3.01
C PHE A 61 -3.07 3.99 2.39
N ILE A 62 -4.25 4.34 2.91
CA ILE A 62 -5.54 3.92 2.31
C ILE A 62 -5.66 4.45 0.88
N ARG A 63 -5.22 5.69 0.63
CA ARG A 63 -5.16 6.28 -0.72
C ARG A 63 -4.25 5.46 -1.64
N LEU A 64 -3.05 5.10 -1.19
CA LEU A 64 -2.11 4.26 -1.94
C LEU A 64 -2.75 2.94 -2.34
N TYR A 65 -3.36 2.25 -1.37
CA TYR A 65 -4.08 1.00 -1.63
C TYR A 65 -5.17 1.19 -2.69
N HIS A 66 -5.98 2.26 -2.58
CA HIS A 66 -7.06 2.52 -3.52
C HIS A 66 -6.54 2.81 -4.94
N LEU A 67 -5.42 3.55 -5.05
CA LEU A 67 -4.78 3.82 -6.33
C LEU A 67 -4.23 2.53 -6.97
N LEU A 68 -3.62 1.64 -6.18
CA LEU A 68 -3.19 0.34 -6.68
C LEU A 68 -4.35 -0.53 -7.12
N TYR A 69 -5.41 -0.58 -6.31
CA TYR A 69 -6.62 -1.32 -6.65
C TYR A 69 -7.19 -0.86 -7.99
N ALA A 70 -7.27 0.45 -8.22
CA ALA A 70 -7.75 1.02 -9.47
C ALA A 70 -6.79 0.80 -10.66
N LEU A 71 -5.47 0.76 -10.41
CA LEU A 71 -4.46 0.52 -11.45
C LEU A 71 -4.47 -0.95 -11.93
N LEU A 72 -4.78 -1.88 -11.02
CA LEU A 72 -4.67 -3.32 -11.22
C LEU A 72 -6.04 -4.01 -11.33
N ASP A 73 -7.09 -3.23 -11.60
CA ASP A 73 -8.48 -3.70 -11.74
C ASP A 73 -8.96 -4.59 -10.57
N GLY A 74 -8.42 -4.36 -9.37
CA GLY A 74 -8.73 -5.11 -8.15
C GLY A 74 -8.07 -6.49 -8.03
N ASP A 75 -7.08 -6.81 -8.87
CA ASP A 75 -6.29 -8.04 -8.72
C ASP A 75 -5.32 -7.92 -7.53
N THR A 76 -5.71 -8.52 -6.42
CA THR A 76 -5.00 -8.43 -5.14
C THR A 76 -3.63 -9.11 -5.16
N ASP A 77 -3.48 -10.18 -5.94
CA ASP A 77 -2.20 -10.88 -6.07
C ASP A 77 -1.20 -9.99 -6.82
N LEU A 78 -1.65 -9.35 -7.91
CA LEU A 78 -0.85 -8.34 -8.61
C LEU A 78 -0.54 -7.12 -7.72
N MET A 79 -1.44 -6.71 -6.84
CA MET A 79 -1.19 -5.60 -5.90
C MET A 79 -0.05 -5.94 -4.94
N VAL A 80 -0.07 -7.13 -4.33
CA VAL A 80 1.00 -7.61 -3.45
C VAL A 80 2.32 -7.71 -4.21
N ASP A 81 2.30 -8.30 -5.40
CA ASP A 81 3.47 -8.45 -6.24
C ASP A 81 4.07 -7.11 -6.67
N TRP A 82 3.23 -6.12 -7.00
CA TRP A 82 3.68 -4.77 -7.35
C TRP A 82 4.32 -4.08 -6.15
N PHE A 83 3.70 -4.21 -4.97
CA PHE A 83 4.14 -3.53 -3.75
C PHE A 83 5.46 -4.10 -3.20
N THR A 84 5.73 -5.39 -3.45
CA THR A 84 6.90 -6.09 -2.91
C THR A 84 8.06 -6.26 -3.89
N ARG A 85 7.88 -5.96 -5.18
CA ARG A 85 8.96 -6.00 -6.19
C ARG A 85 9.56 -4.62 -6.46
N THR A 86 10.77 -4.60 -6.99
CA THR A 86 11.40 -3.35 -7.44
C THR A 86 10.59 -2.77 -8.59
N ASN A 87 10.09 -1.54 -8.40
CA ASN A 87 9.43 -0.79 -9.45
C ASN A 87 10.50 -0.02 -10.25
N PRO A 88 10.66 -0.26 -11.57
CA PRO A 88 11.71 0.37 -12.38
C PRO A 88 11.60 1.90 -12.49
N HIS A 89 10.39 2.46 -12.45
CA HIS A 89 10.17 3.91 -12.56
C HIS A 89 10.46 4.62 -11.23
N LEU A 90 10.18 3.96 -10.11
CA LEU A 90 10.53 4.46 -8.77
C LEU A 90 11.98 4.12 -8.38
N ASN A 91 12.59 3.14 -9.05
CA ASN A 91 13.90 2.55 -8.72
C ASN A 91 14.03 2.11 -7.25
N VAL A 92 12.91 1.68 -6.64
CA VAL A 92 12.81 1.18 -5.27
C VAL A 92 11.81 0.04 -5.19
N ILE A 93 11.82 -0.70 -4.08
CA ILE A 93 10.71 -1.59 -3.71
C ILE A 93 9.68 -0.75 -2.92
N PRO A 94 8.43 -0.58 -3.38
CA PRO A 94 7.44 0.28 -2.71
C PRO A 94 7.29 -0.02 -1.21
N LYS A 95 7.19 -1.30 -0.85
CA LYS A 95 7.14 -1.76 0.55
C LYS A 95 8.26 -1.20 1.42
N THR A 96 9.47 -1.04 0.88
CA THR A 96 10.63 -0.56 1.65
C THR A 96 10.61 0.94 1.92
N VAL A 97 9.96 1.74 1.07
CA VAL A 97 9.85 3.20 1.27
C VAL A 97 8.61 3.57 2.05
N CYS A 98 7.52 2.80 1.95
CA CYS A 98 6.26 3.04 2.65
C CYS A 98 6.31 2.68 4.16
N HIS A 99 7.39 2.98 4.87
CA HIS A 99 7.52 2.80 6.32
C HIS A 99 7.32 4.12 7.11
N ASN A 100 7.02 5.22 6.41
CA ASN A 100 6.73 6.53 6.96
C ASN A 100 5.87 7.33 5.97
N LEU A 101 5.32 8.47 6.42
CA LEU A 101 4.46 9.32 5.59
C LEU A 101 5.14 9.81 4.30
N PRO A 102 6.36 10.40 4.30
CA PRO A 102 7.01 10.84 3.06
C PRO A 102 7.18 9.75 1.99
N GLY A 103 7.50 8.52 2.41
CA GLY A 103 7.64 7.40 1.47
C GLY A 103 6.30 6.93 0.90
N ILE A 104 5.21 7.02 1.67
CA ILE A 104 3.85 6.75 1.19
C ILE A 104 3.41 7.82 0.20
N GLU A 105 3.64 9.10 0.51
CA GLU A 105 3.34 10.22 -0.39
C GLU A 105 4.11 10.12 -1.71
N TYR A 106 5.40 9.78 -1.65
CA TYR A 106 6.22 9.55 -2.85
C TYR A 106 5.61 8.51 -3.79
N VAL A 107 5.08 7.41 -3.25
CA VAL A 107 4.43 6.37 -4.05
C VAL A 107 3.05 6.81 -4.54
N ASN A 108 2.27 7.53 -3.72
CA ASN A 108 0.98 8.10 -4.14
C ASN A 108 1.14 9.05 -5.32
N ASP A 109 2.09 9.97 -5.27
CA ASP A 109 2.37 10.94 -6.33
C ASP A 109 2.68 10.24 -7.66
N TYR A 110 3.46 9.16 -7.60
CA TYR A 110 3.74 8.34 -8.78
C TYR A 110 2.50 7.64 -9.31
N LEU A 111 1.72 6.97 -8.46
CA LEU A 111 0.50 6.27 -8.89
C LEU A 111 -0.52 7.25 -9.50
N GLU A 112 -0.63 8.45 -8.97
CA GLU A 112 -1.48 9.52 -9.51
C GLU A 112 -0.98 10.03 -10.85
N SER A 113 0.34 10.16 -11.02
CA SER A 113 0.91 10.57 -12.31
C SER A 113 0.56 9.58 -13.43
N ILE A 114 0.47 8.28 -13.11
CA ILE A 114 0.06 7.24 -14.06
C ILE A 114 -1.45 7.29 -14.32
N GLN A 115 -2.27 7.43 -13.28
CA GLN A 115 -3.73 7.45 -13.43
C GLN A 115 -4.25 8.73 -14.12
N GLY A 116 -3.64 9.88 -13.87
CA GLY A 116 -3.99 11.16 -14.49
C GLY A 116 -3.60 11.23 -15.97
N ASN A 117 -2.61 10.44 -16.40
CA ASN A 117 -2.07 10.44 -17.75
C ASN A 117 -2.53 9.22 -18.55
N LYS A 118 -3.86 9.02 -18.69
CA LYS A 118 -4.49 7.95 -19.52
C LYS A 118 -4.20 8.06 -21.03
N GLU A 119 -3.00 8.44 -21.46
CA GLU A 119 -2.46 8.02 -22.75
C GLU A 119 -1.77 6.67 -22.55
N ILE A 120 -2.51 5.63 -22.94
CA ILE A 120 -2.20 4.21 -22.78
C ILE A 120 -0.90 3.87 -23.52
N THR A 121 0.20 3.68 -22.80
CA THR A 121 1.34 2.82 -23.19
C THR A 121 2.07 2.47 -21.88
N GLU A 122 2.52 1.22 -21.70
CA GLU A 122 3.36 0.75 -20.55
C GLU A 122 2.68 0.13 -19.31
N VAL A 123 1.61 -0.65 -19.49
CA VAL A 123 1.20 -1.68 -18.49
C VAL A 123 1.93 -3.03 -18.72
N SER A 124 2.89 -3.07 -19.65
CA SER A 124 3.55 -4.31 -20.11
C SER A 124 4.42 -5.00 -19.06
N TYR A 125 4.85 -4.31 -18.00
CA TYR A 125 5.63 -4.91 -16.91
C TYR A 125 4.76 -5.55 -15.82
N ILE A 126 3.49 -5.13 -15.72
CA ILE A 126 2.58 -5.56 -14.65
C ILE A 126 2.04 -6.97 -14.93
N THR A 127 1.83 -7.33 -16.21
CA THR A 127 1.31 -8.65 -16.62
C THR A 127 2.38 -9.72 -16.81
N ALA A 128 3.67 -9.38 -16.66
CA ALA A 128 4.73 -10.37 -16.75
C ALA A 128 4.84 -11.11 -15.40
N HIS A 129 3.95 -12.09 -15.20
CA HIS A 129 4.26 -13.21 -14.34
C HIS A 129 5.56 -13.84 -14.90
N PRO A 130 6.64 -14.01 -14.11
CA PRO A 130 7.77 -14.79 -14.59
C PRO A 130 7.22 -16.16 -15.00
N PRO A 131 7.58 -16.71 -16.18
CA PRO A 131 7.20 -18.08 -16.47
C PRO A 131 7.71 -18.93 -15.31
N GLU A 132 6.82 -19.76 -14.74
CA GLU A 132 7.21 -20.77 -13.76
C GLU A 132 8.49 -21.41 -14.26
N VAL A 133 9.54 -21.37 -13.44
CA VAL A 133 10.80 -22.04 -13.76
C VAL A 133 10.49 -23.53 -13.75
N GLU A 134 10.12 -24.05 -14.92
CA GLU A 134 9.96 -25.47 -15.19
C GLU A 134 11.31 -26.09 -14.84
N THR A 135 11.34 -26.74 -13.68
CA THR A 135 12.56 -27.36 -13.17
C THR A 135 12.78 -28.57 -14.06
N GLU A 136 13.49 -28.40 -15.17
CA GLU A 136 14.00 -29.51 -15.96
C GLU A 136 14.85 -30.37 -15.03
N LEU A 137 14.26 -31.47 -14.58
CA LEU A 137 14.96 -32.65 -14.09
C LEU A 137 15.90 -33.11 -15.21
N VAL A 138 17.11 -32.55 -15.24
CA VAL A 138 18.22 -33.11 -15.99
C VAL A 138 18.62 -34.40 -15.30
N SER A 139 18.02 -35.50 -15.76
CA SER A 139 18.56 -36.84 -15.59
C SER A 139 19.83 -36.96 -16.42
N ARG A 140 21.00 -36.94 -15.76
CA ARG A 140 22.23 -37.65 -16.17
C ARG A 140 23.08 -38.01 -14.95
#